data_AF-A0A6P5Z5Q3-F1
#
_entry.id   AF-A0A6P5Z5Q3-F1
#
_cell.length_a   1.000
_cell.length_b   1.000
_cell.length_c   1.000
_cell.angle_alpha   90.00
_cell.angle_beta   90.00
_cell.angle_gamma   90.00
#
_symmetry.space_group_name_H-M   'P 1'
#
loop_
_entity.id
_entity.type
_entity.pdbx_description
1 polymer ?
#
loop_
_entity_poly.entity_id
_entity_poly.type
_entity_poly.pdbx_seq_one_letter_code
_entity_poly.pdbx_strand_id
1 'polypeptide(L)'
;MEKKAAASLCSSFVVPLEIQIEILSRMPVKSLIRFKCVQKSWCNLIQDRSFIVRHMDRFGKNKYVFLLRNFTFDQYIKQYCIGNESNNIIEGTEIHMSTKWLFGESKGSIIGSSNGLVCLSSHSFVLHQPDLLKIHIWNPSTRKIMELPICHGGDIGATIISPYFFLGFGFCPKIDDYKVVRVMLYAHSYGWPPLEVQVYTLSTNSWKRMTMANPGWGLSPSLGRNGVTNGACHWLGLQINSSKRMSIIAFKFDEEVFLEINTPNHHIFQYRSSFTVSDIFITEYRSFLSLISKGADGNSAFDIWVMKEYGVADSWVKQFAIEVPVPQHKLQVMVNFDNNGAQLLLLLDKNTRRLFWYDIKTNQIEEEHELLNFLYPDEQVIGCMESLVSLPGEISTVI
;
A
#
# COMPACT_ATOMS: atom_id res chain seq x y z
N MET A 1 -37.04 -16.49 60.30
CA MET A 1 -37.53 -15.82 59.08
C MET A 1 -36.56 -14.69 58.78
N GLU A 2 -35.66 -14.85 57.79
CA GLU A 2 -34.86 -13.77 57.13
C GLU A 2 -33.69 -14.38 56.33
N LYS A 3 -33.98 -15.28 55.38
CA LYS A 3 -32.98 -15.78 54.40
C LYS A 3 -33.58 -16.06 53.02
N LYS A 4 -34.55 -15.25 52.58
CA LYS A 4 -35.20 -15.46 51.26
C LYS A 4 -35.51 -14.20 50.46
N ALA A 5 -34.76 -13.11 50.65
CA ALA A 5 -35.02 -11.84 49.96
C ALA A 5 -33.78 -11.18 49.36
N ALA A 6 -32.81 -11.95 48.86
CA ALA A 6 -31.63 -11.39 48.17
C ALA A 6 -31.29 -12.07 46.83
N ALA A 7 -32.22 -12.82 46.24
CA ALA A 7 -32.00 -13.54 44.98
C ALA A 7 -32.85 -13.03 43.80
N SER A 8 -33.37 -11.79 43.86
CA SER A 8 -34.38 -11.32 42.89
C SER A 8 -34.06 -10.02 42.15
N LEU A 9 -32.87 -9.42 42.27
CA LEU A 9 -32.55 -8.17 41.58
C LEU A 9 -31.11 -8.17 41.04
N CYS A 10 -30.87 -9.00 40.03
CA CYS A 10 -29.89 -8.72 38.99
C CYS A 10 -30.22 -9.62 37.80
N SER A 11 -31.32 -9.31 37.09
CA SER A 11 -31.43 -9.75 35.69
C SER A 11 -30.23 -9.13 34.98
N SER A 12 -29.22 -9.93 34.67
CA SER A 12 -28.11 -9.47 33.85
C SER A 12 -28.72 -8.91 32.58
N PHE A 13 -28.56 -7.61 32.35
CA PHE A 13 -28.92 -6.99 31.09
C PHE A 13 -27.97 -7.57 30.04
N VAL A 14 -28.36 -8.70 29.43
CA VAL A 14 -27.57 -9.32 28.36
C VAL A 14 -27.83 -8.50 27.11
N VAL A 15 -26.86 -7.67 26.75
CA VAL A 15 -26.89 -6.92 25.49
C VAL A 15 -26.98 -7.93 24.34
N PRO A 16 -27.96 -7.81 23.42
CA PRO A 16 -28.08 -8.72 22.28
C PRO A 16 -26.81 -8.76 21.43
N LEU A 17 -26.51 -9.90 20.80
CA LEU A 17 -25.27 -10.10 20.03
C LEU A 17 -25.13 -9.06 18.92
N GLU A 18 -26.22 -8.70 18.25
CA GLU A 18 -26.25 -7.71 17.17
C GLU A 18 -25.79 -6.34 17.68
N ILE A 19 -26.22 -5.96 18.87
CA ILE A 19 -25.82 -4.70 19.52
C ILE A 19 -24.36 -4.76 19.97
N GLN A 20 -23.89 -5.91 20.46
CA GLN A 20 -22.47 -6.09 20.76
C GLN A 20 -21.60 -5.93 19.51
N ILE A 21 -22.00 -6.55 18.39
CA ILE A 21 -21.30 -6.40 17.11
C ILE A 21 -21.29 -4.95 16.66
N GLU A 22 -22.43 -4.26 16.75
CA GLU A 22 -22.56 -2.85 16.40
C GLU A 22 -21.59 -1.98 17.22
N ILE A 23 -21.55 -2.17 18.54
CA ILE A 23 -20.65 -1.45 19.44
C ILE A 23 -19.19 -1.76 19.13
N LEU A 24 -18.82 -3.05 19.10
CA LEU A 24 -17.44 -3.48 18.88
C LEU A 24 -16.93 -3.08 17.50
N SER A 25 -17.77 -3.08 16.47
CA SER A 25 -17.39 -2.68 15.10
C SER A 25 -16.96 -1.21 14.97
N ARG A 26 -17.28 -0.37 15.97
CA ARG A 26 -16.91 1.05 16.02
C ARG A 26 -15.71 1.33 16.92
N MET A 27 -15.14 0.30 17.56
CA MET A 27 -14.04 0.46 18.50
C MET A 27 -12.67 0.41 17.81
N PRO A 28 -11.66 1.12 18.32
CA PRO A 28 -10.29 1.00 17.83
C PRO A 28 -9.70 -0.40 17.94
N VAL A 29 -8.81 -0.76 17.01
CA VAL A 29 -8.18 -2.09 17.00
C VAL A 29 -7.47 -2.39 18.32
N LYS A 30 -6.78 -1.40 18.88
CA LYS A 30 -6.11 -1.51 20.18
C LYS A 30 -7.05 -1.91 21.32
N SER A 31 -8.28 -1.37 21.33
CA SER A 31 -9.30 -1.72 22.32
C SER A 31 -9.82 -3.14 22.08
N LEU A 32 -10.10 -3.49 20.83
CA LEU A 32 -10.60 -4.82 20.46
C LEU A 32 -9.58 -5.93 20.79
N ILE A 33 -8.29 -5.69 20.58
CA ILE A 33 -7.23 -6.62 21.01
C ILE A 33 -7.29 -6.88 22.52
N ARG A 34 -7.49 -5.84 23.34
CA ARG A 34 -7.64 -6.00 24.80
C ARG A 34 -8.94 -6.74 25.16
N PHE A 35 -10.01 -6.50 24.42
CA PHE A 35 -11.31 -7.12 24.62
C PHE A 35 -11.34 -8.62 24.32
N LYS A 36 -10.39 -9.14 23.52
CA LYS A 36 -10.17 -10.59 23.37
C LYS A 36 -9.95 -11.31 24.71
N CYS A 37 -9.40 -10.61 25.72
CA CYS A 37 -9.14 -11.17 27.05
C CYS A 37 -10.34 -11.10 28.01
N VAL A 38 -11.44 -10.42 27.65
CA VAL A 38 -12.57 -10.20 28.55
C VAL A 38 -13.49 -11.42 28.61
N GLN A 39 -13.85 -11.99 27.46
CA GLN A 39 -14.69 -13.19 27.36
C GLN A 39 -14.45 -13.96 26.05
N LYS A 40 -14.70 -15.28 26.07
CA LYS A 40 -14.46 -16.17 24.91
C LYS A 40 -15.32 -15.81 23.70
N SER A 41 -16.57 -15.42 23.91
CA SER A 41 -17.48 -14.98 22.85
C SER A 41 -16.94 -13.77 22.09
N TRP A 42 -16.38 -12.78 22.79
CA TRP A 42 -15.73 -11.62 22.20
C TRP A 42 -14.44 -11.99 21.50
N CYS A 43 -13.64 -12.87 22.09
CA CYS A 43 -12.43 -13.36 21.42
C CYS A 43 -12.76 -14.00 20.07
N ASN A 44 -13.75 -14.90 20.04
CA ASN A 44 -14.20 -15.57 18.81
C ASN A 44 -14.79 -14.56 17.81
N LEU A 45 -15.63 -13.64 18.28
CA LEU A 45 -16.24 -12.62 17.43
C LEU A 45 -15.20 -11.70 16.78
N ILE A 46 -14.19 -11.25 17.54
CA ILE A 46 -13.17 -10.32 17.04
C ILE A 46 -12.21 -11.00 16.06
N GLN A 47 -12.08 -12.33 16.14
CA GLN A 47 -11.30 -13.15 15.20
C GLN A 47 -12.12 -13.60 13.98
N ASP A 48 -13.45 -13.45 14.02
CA ASP A 48 -14.32 -13.88 12.94
C ASP A 48 -14.13 -13.03 11.68
N ARG A 49 -14.07 -13.69 10.51
CA ARG A 49 -13.82 -13.05 9.22
C ARG A 49 -14.89 -12.01 8.88
N SER A 50 -16.16 -12.29 9.15
CA SER A 50 -17.27 -11.38 8.85
C SER A 50 -17.24 -10.14 9.74
N PHE A 51 -16.82 -10.29 11.00
CA PHE A 51 -16.60 -9.17 11.90
C PHE A 51 -15.43 -8.30 11.44
N ILE A 52 -14.31 -8.90 11.04
CA ILE A 52 -13.13 -8.17 10.56
C ILE A 52 -13.47 -7.33 9.32
N VAL A 53 -14.17 -7.91 8.34
CA VAL A 53 -14.63 -7.18 7.14
C VAL A 53 -15.53 -6.00 7.54
N ARG A 54 -16.52 -6.25 8.40
CA ARG A 54 -17.43 -5.20 8.88
C ARG A 54 -16.71 -4.09 9.65
N HIS A 55 -15.73 -4.45 10.47
CA HIS A 55 -14.92 -3.50 11.23
C HIS A 55 -14.04 -2.66 10.30
N MET A 56 -13.42 -3.25 9.28
CA MET A 56 -12.65 -2.50 8.28
C MET A 56 -13.52 -1.50 7.51
N ASP A 57 -14.72 -1.90 7.10
CA ASP A 57 -15.64 -1.02 6.37
C ASP A 57 -16.14 0.17 7.20
N ARG A 58 -16.27 0.01 8.51
CA ARG A 58 -16.82 1.04 9.40
C ARG A 58 -15.76 1.87 10.10
N PHE A 59 -14.76 1.21 10.68
CA PHE A 59 -13.72 1.86 11.46
C PHE A 59 -12.44 2.03 10.64
N GLY A 60 -11.99 0.99 9.95
CA GLY A 60 -10.74 1.01 9.17
C GLY A 60 -10.69 2.12 8.12
N LYS A 61 -11.77 2.29 7.35
CA LYS A 61 -11.92 3.39 6.38
C LYS A 61 -11.88 4.80 6.98
N ASN A 62 -12.09 4.92 8.29
CA ASN A 62 -12.13 6.20 9.00
C ASN A 62 -10.88 6.49 9.83
N LYS A 63 -9.93 5.54 9.89
CA LYS A 63 -8.71 5.64 10.71
C LYS A 63 -7.52 5.19 9.90
N TYR A 64 -6.89 6.16 9.25
CA TYR A 64 -5.69 5.95 8.47
C TYR A 64 -4.43 6.16 9.31
N VAL A 65 -3.51 5.28 9.01
CA VAL A 65 -2.16 5.20 9.52
C VAL A 65 -1.23 5.45 8.35
N PHE A 66 -0.25 6.33 8.53
CA PHE A 66 0.83 6.50 7.59
C PHE A 66 2.05 5.76 8.08
N LEU A 67 2.63 4.96 7.20
CA LEU A 67 3.90 4.33 7.44
C LEU A 67 4.95 5.07 6.64
N LEU A 68 5.86 5.71 7.36
CA LEU A 68 7.02 6.35 6.80
C LEU A 68 8.21 5.45 7.00
N ARG A 69 8.90 5.12 5.91
CA ARG A 69 10.17 4.44 5.96
C ARG A 69 11.31 5.46 5.98
N ASN A 70 12.13 5.43 7.03
CA ASN A 70 13.31 6.28 7.16
C ASN A 70 14.58 5.55 6.68
N PHE A 71 15.40 6.22 5.87
CA PHE A 71 16.67 5.71 5.32
C PHE A 71 17.90 5.99 6.19
N THR A 72 17.76 6.58 7.37
CA THR A 72 18.89 6.81 8.30
C THR A 72 19.56 5.51 8.75
N PHE A 73 20.73 5.64 9.39
CA PHE A 73 21.55 4.52 9.87
C PHE A 73 20.77 3.46 10.67
N ASP A 74 19.72 3.85 11.39
CA ASP A 74 18.93 2.95 12.24
C ASP A 74 17.79 2.22 11.52
N GLN A 75 17.58 2.49 10.21
CA GLN A 75 16.64 1.86 9.28
C GLN A 75 15.33 1.35 9.92
N TYR A 76 14.34 2.22 10.07
CA TYR A 76 13.07 1.87 10.70
C TYR A 76 11.85 2.34 9.91
N ILE A 77 10.71 1.74 10.22
CA ILE A 77 9.39 2.21 9.76
C ILE A 77 8.69 2.87 10.95
N LYS A 78 8.28 4.14 10.78
CA LYS A 78 7.50 4.92 11.75
C LYS A 78 6.05 4.94 11.36
N GLN A 79 5.18 4.80 12.37
CA GLN A 79 3.74 4.88 12.24
C GLN A 79 3.23 6.25 12.70
N TYR A 80 2.50 6.95 11.83
CA TYR A 80 1.80 8.20 12.14
C TYR A 80 0.28 7.98 12.04
N CYS A 81 -0.51 8.59 12.92
CA CYS A 81 -1.96 8.48 12.92
C CYS A 81 -2.59 9.85 12.69
N ILE A 82 -3.64 9.95 11.89
CA ILE A 82 -4.43 11.19 11.79
C ILE A 82 -5.64 11.09 12.71
N GLY A 83 -5.86 12.12 13.53
CA GLY A 83 -7.02 12.23 14.40
C GLY A 83 -8.27 12.57 13.60
N ASN A 84 -9.41 11.96 13.94
CA ASN A 84 -10.68 12.14 13.22
C ASN A 84 -11.34 13.51 13.48
N GLU A 85 -10.95 14.22 14.53
CA GLU A 85 -11.67 15.42 15.00
C GLU A 85 -10.99 16.74 14.63
N SER A 86 -9.73 16.72 14.18
CA SER A 86 -9.01 17.96 13.88
C SER A 86 -8.10 17.92 12.65
N ASN A 87 -8.08 16.84 11.84
CA ASN A 87 -7.06 16.60 10.81
C ASN A 87 -5.60 16.66 11.30
N ASN A 88 -5.35 17.08 12.54
CA ASN A 88 -4.04 17.09 13.15
C ASN A 88 -3.48 15.67 13.13
N ILE A 89 -2.23 15.56 12.67
CA ILE A 89 -1.42 14.37 12.93
C ILE A 89 -1.22 14.33 14.45
N ILE A 90 -2.00 13.48 15.12
CA ILE A 90 -1.66 13.08 16.48
C ILE A 90 -0.47 12.17 16.29
N GLU A 91 0.70 12.56 16.79
CA GLU A 91 1.86 11.67 16.87
C GLU A 91 1.37 10.33 17.44
N GLY A 92 1.25 9.35 16.54
CA GLY A 92 0.74 8.05 16.90
C GLY A 92 1.74 7.45 17.87
N THR A 93 1.30 6.58 18.78
CA THR A 93 2.22 5.75 19.56
C THR A 93 3.33 5.24 18.63
N GLU A 94 4.56 5.72 18.81
CA GLU A 94 5.67 5.40 17.91
C GLU A 94 5.81 3.88 17.85
N ILE A 95 5.32 3.28 16.76
CA ILE A 95 5.71 1.91 16.44
C ILE A 95 6.99 2.04 15.66
N HIS A 96 8.09 1.77 16.35
CA HIS A 96 9.41 1.68 15.77
C HIS A 96 9.63 0.23 15.32
N MET A 97 9.41 -0.06 14.04
CA MET A 97 9.82 -1.35 13.49
C MET A 97 11.23 -1.21 12.92
N SER A 98 12.21 -1.82 13.59
CA SER A 98 13.56 -1.92 13.05
C SER A 98 13.57 -2.84 11.83
N THR A 99 13.87 -2.28 10.67
CA THR A 99 14.06 -3.08 9.45
C THR A 99 15.40 -3.83 9.47
N LYS A 100 16.35 -3.40 10.30
CA LYS A 100 17.58 -4.13 10.58
C LYS A 100 17.33 -5.49 11.23
N TRP A 101 16.32 -5.59 12.09
CA TRP A 101 15.91 -6.88 12.65
C TRP A 101 15.39 -7.85 11.57
N LEU A 102 14.68 -7.34 10.55
CA LEU A 102 14.11 -8.14 9.46
C LEU A 102 15.15 -8.53 8.40
N PHE A 103 15.98 -7.56 8.02
CA PHE A 103 16.78 -7.61 6.80
C PHE A 103 18.29 -7.52 7.05
N GLY A 104 18.71 -7.47 8.32
CA GLY A 104 20.11 -7.28 8.69
C GLY A 104 20.61 -5.92 8.20
N GLU A 105 21.78 -5.88 7.57
CA GLU A 105 22.33 -4.64 6.99
C GLU A 105 21.63 -4.23 5.68
N SER A 106 20.77 -5.10 5.11
CA SER A 106 20.02 -4.78 3.91
C SER A 106 18.92 -3.78 4.22
N LYS A 107 18.78 -2.77 3.37
CA LYS A 107 17.69 -1.79 3.46
C LYS A 107 16.34 -2.50 3.32
N GLY A 108 15.28 -2.08 4.02
CA GLY A 108 13.92 -2.56 3.71
C GLY A 108 13.30 -1.86 2.50
N SER A 109 12.13 -2.28 2.03
CA SER A 109 11.25 -1.54 1.13
C SER A 109 9.81 -1.90 1.41
N ILE A 110 8.91 -0.92 1.31
CA ILE A 110 7.47 -1.13 1.30
C ILE A 110 7.06 -1.48 -0.13
N ILE A 111 6.32 -2.58 -0.31
CA ILE A 111 5.81 -3.02 -1.61
C ILE A 111 4.41 -2.49 -1.87
N GLY A 112 3.58 -2.45 -0.82
CA GLY A 112 2.18 -2.07 -0.88
C GLY A 112 1.45 -2.37 0.42
N SER A 113 0.21 -1.88 0.51
CA SER A 113 -0.71 -2.14 1.62
C SER A 113 -2.07 -2.55 1.07
N SER A 114 -2.74 -3.47 1.77
CA SER A 114 -4.08 -3.94 1.43
C SER A 114 -4.79 -4.39 2.70
N ASN A 115 -5.99 -3.90 2.96
CA ASN A 115 -6.82 -4.28 4.13
C ASN A 115 -6.09 -4.17 5.48
N GLY A 116 -5.22 -3.16 5.60
CA GLY A 116 -4.40 -2.89 6.78
C GLY A 116 -3.20 -3.83 6.98
N LEU A 117 -2.96 -4.76 6.06
CA LEU A 117 -1.69 -5.47 5.94
C LEU A 117 -0.71 -4.70 5.08
N VAL A 118 0.57 -4.88 5.34
CA VAL A 118 1.67 -4.19 4.66
C VAL A 118 2.70 -5.22 4.24
N CYS A 119 3.08 -5.24 2.97
CA CYS A 119 4.11 -6.13 2.47
C CYS A 119 5.44 -5.40 2.38
N LEU A 120 6.47 -6.01 2.97
CA LEU A 120 7.82 -5.50 3.06
C LEU A 120 8.79 -6.45 2.36
N SER A 121 9.85 -5.94 1.76
CA SER A 121 10.96 -6.76 1.28
C SER A 121 12.32 -6.20 1.68
N SER A 122 13.33 -7.07 1.74
CA SER A 122 14.71 -6.61 1.68
C SER A 122 14.96 -5.92 0.32
N HIS A 123 15.62 -4.77 0.37
CA HIS A 123 15.97 -3.93 -0.75
C HIS A 123 17.19 -4.51 -1.43
N SER A 124 17.00 -4.95 -2.66
CA SER A 124 18.09 -5.04 -3.61
C SER A 124 17.49 -5.10 -5.01
N PHE A 125 17.63 -4.00 -5.74
CA PHE A 125 17.31 -3.96 -7.17
C PHE A 125 18.34 -4.71 -8.03
N VAL A 126 19.45 -5.14 -7.41
CA VAL A 126 20.56 -5.84 -8.05
C VAL A 126 21.02 -6.95 -7.11
N LEU A 127 20.31 -8.07 -7.13
CA LEU A 127 20.84 -9.27 -6.50
C LEU A 127 21.58 -10.06 -7.57
N HIS A 128 22.89 -10.24 -7.37
CA HIS A 128 23.60 -11.38 -7.97
C HIS A 128 23.02 -12.73 -7.48
N GLN A 129 22.17 -12.70 -6.44
CA GLN A 129 21.48 -13.86 -5.83
C GLN A 129 20.01 -13.54 -5.51
N PRO A 130 19.09 -13.53 -6.50
CA PRO A 130 17.68 -13.21 -6.31
C PRO A 130 16.97 -14.09 -5.25
N ASP A 131 17.54 -15.25 -4.93
CA ASP A 131 17.04 -16.21 -3.96
C ASP A 131 17.14 -15.75 -2.50
N LEU A 132 17.90 -14.70 -2.22
CA LEU A 132 18.05 -14.15 -0.86
C LEU A 132 17.02 -13.06 -0.53
N LEU A 133 16.08 -12.79 -1.43
CA LEU A 133 15.03 -11.80 -1.22
C LEU A 133 14.10 -12.25 -0.07
N LYS A 134 14.18 -11.55 1.05
CA LYS A 134 13.25 -11.75 2.16
C LYS A 134 12.01 -10.90 1.95
N ILE A 135 10.83 -11.52 2.08
CA ILE A 135 9.54 -10.84 2.00
C ILE A 135 8.77 -11.12 3.29
N HIS A 136 8.18 -10.07 3.85
CA HIS A 136 7.37 -10.16 5.05
C HIS A 136 6.02 -9.51 4.82
N ILE A 137 4.97 -10.05 5.45
CA ILE A 137 3.67 -9.40 5.59
C ILE A 137 3.52 -8.99 7.05
N TRP A 138 3.21 -7.73 7.28
CA TRP A 138 3.10 -7.11 8.59
C TRP A 138 1.71 -6.51 8.78
N ASN A 139 1.13 -6.74 9.96
CA ASN A 139 -0.01 -5.99 10.46
C ASN A 139 0.46 -4.97 11.53
N PRO A 140 0.51 -3.67 11.21
CA PRO A 140 0.91 -2.63 12.15
C PRO A 140 0.02 -2.52 13.38
N SER A 141 -1.29 -2.73 13.22
CA SER A 141 -2.27 -2.57 14.30
C SER A 141 -2.20 -3.69 15.34
N THR A 142 -1.93 -4.91 14.92
CA THR A 142 -1.75 -6.07 15.82
C THR A 142 -0.30 -6.28 16.23
N ARG A 143 0.66 -5.61 15.56
CA ARG A 143 2.12 -5.77 15.76
C ARG A 143 2.57 -7.20 15.48
N LYS A 144 1.95 -7.83 14.48
CA LYS A 144 2.21 -9.20 14.07
C LYS A 144 2.80 -9.24 12.68
N ILE A 145 3.78 -10.10 12.48
CA ILE A 145 4.51 -10.21 11.23
C ILE A 145 4.73 -11.68 10.86
N MET A 146 4.75 -11.95 9.56
CA MET A 146 4.98 -13.25 8.97
C MET A 146 6.05 -13.12 7.87
N GLU A 147 7.09 -13.95 7.94
CA GLU A 147 8.06 -14.11 6.85
C GLU A 147 7.52 -15.12 5.83
N LEU A 148 7.67 -14.81 4.55
CA LEU A 148 7.27 -15.70 3.46
C LEU A 148 8.35 -16.75 3.23
N PRO A 149 7.99 -17.98 2.80
CA PRO A 149 8.98 -18.97 2.39
C PRO A 149 9.84 -18.43 1.25
N ILE A 150 11.12 -18.79 1.26
CA ILE A 150 12.06 -18.41 0.21
C ILE A 150 11.56 -18.96 -1.13
N CYS A 151 11.47 -18.08 -2.13
CA CYS A 151 11.25 -18.50 -3.50
C CYS A 151 12.57 -18.43 -4.25
N HIS A 152 13.14 -19.60 -4.54
CA HIS A 152 14.27 -19.69 -5.46
C HIS A 152 13.86 -19.14 -6.84
N GLY A 153 14.78 -18.51 -7.57
CA GLY A 153 14.62 -18.28 -9.00
C GLY A 153 14.64 -19.60 -9.76
N GLY A 154 14.30 -19.58 -11.05
CA GLY A 154 14.70 -20.67 -11.94
C GLY A 154 16.23 -20.80 -12.02
N ASP A 155 16.72 -21.95 -12.49
CA ASP A 155 18.12 -22.12 -12.90
C ASP A 155 18.41 -21.17 -14.08
N ILE A 156 18.81 -19.95 -13.74
CA ILE A 156 19.16 -18.93 -14.71
C ILE A 156 20.59 -19.24 -15.16
N GLY A 157 20.74 -19.77 -16.36
CA GLY A 157 22.07 -20.03 -16.96
C GLY A 157 22.99 -18.81 -16.85
N ALA A 158 24.31 -19.08 -16.75
CA ALA A 158 25.38 -18.16 -16.34
C ALA A 158 25.61 -16.87 -17.17
N THR A 159 24.64 -16.44 -17.99
CA THR A 159 24.80 -15.38 -19.00
C THR A 159 23.93 -14.13 -18.77
N ILE A 160 23.20 -14.02 -17.65
CA ILE A 160 22.33 -12.86 -17.40
C ILE A 160 23.03 -11.80 -16.53
N ILE A 161 23.09 -10.57 -17.06
CA ILE A 161 23.97 -9.50 -16.57
C ILE A 161 23.37 -8.72 -15.38
N SER A 162 22.06 -8.77 -15.14
CA SER A 162 21.42 -8.24 -13.92
C SER A 162 19.91 -8.56 -13.91
N PRO A 163 19.40 -9.47 -13.05
CA PRO A 163 17.97 -9.70 -12.95
C PRO A 163 17.32 -8.57 -12.13
N TYR A 164 16.48 -7.76 -12.79
CA TYR A 164 15.57 -6.86 -12.09
C TYR A 164 14.31 -7.63 -11.72
N PHE A 165 13.68 -7.28 -10.60
CA PHE A 165 12.37 -7.83 -10.27
C PHE A 165 11.43 -6.76 -9.73
N PHE A 166 10.14 -7.03 -9.91
CA PHE A 166 9.04 -6.20 -9.43
C PHE A 166 8.22 -7.01 -8.45
N LEU A 167 7.84 -6.37 -7.37
CA LEU A 167 6.93 -6.95 -6.39
C LEU A 167 5.59 -6.23 -6.46
N GLY A 168 4.52 -6.99 -6.25
CA GLY A 168 3.18 -6.49 -6.02
C GLY A 168 2.56 -7.26 -4.87
N PHE A 169 1.70 -6.60 -4.09
CA PHE A 169 0.97 -7.21 -2.99
C PHE A 169 -0.46 -6.75 -3.03
N GLY A 170 -1.40 -7.62 -2.74
CA GLY A 170 -2.79 -7.21 -2.60
C GLY A 170 -3.74 -8.34 -2.25
N PHE A 171 -4.97 -7.94 -1.98
CA PHE A 171 -6.08 -8.84 -1.70
C PHE A 171 -6.77 -9.30 -3.00
N CYS A 172 -7.05 -10.59 -3.10
CA CYS A 172 -7.79 -11.23 -4.17
C CYS A 172 -9.21 -11.55 -3.70
N PRO A 173 -10.24 -10.76 -4.09
CA PRO A 173 -11.60 -10.96 -3.60
C PRO A 173 -12.20 -12.31 -3.96
N LYS A 174 -11.84 -12.87 -5.13
CA LYS A 174 -12.40 -14.13 -5.65
C LYS A 174 -12.12 -15.33 -4.75
N ILE A 175 -10.96 -15.35 -4.09
CA ILE A 175 -10.53 -16.44 -3.21
C ILE A 175 -10.49 -16.01 -1.73
N ASP A 176 -10.94 -14.80 -1.41
CA ASP A 176 -10.89 -14.19 -0.08
C ASP A 176 -9.49 -14.25 0.57
N ASP A 177 -8.43 -14.05 -0.22
CA ASP A 177 -7.05 -14.27 0.23
C ASP A 177 -6.06 -13.24 -0.31
N TYR A 178 -4.84 -13.21 0.24
CA TYR A 178 -3.77 -12.30 -0.18
C TYR A 178 -2.78 -12.98 -1.09
N LYS A 179 -2.26 -12.20 -2.05
CA LYS A 179 -1.21 -12.63 -2.95
C LYS A 179 -0.03 -11.67 -2.96
N VAL A 180 1.17 -12.24 -3.11
CA VAL A 180 2.38 -11.49 -3.48
C VAL A 180 2.82 -11.97 -4.84
N VAL A 181 3.10 -11.03 -5.74
CA VAL A 181 3.53 -11.31 -7.11
C VAL A 181 4.94 -10.81 -7.26
N ARG A 182 5.82 -11.65 -7.80
CA ARG A 182 7.18 -11.32 -8.17
C ARG A 182 7.34 -11.53 -9.67
N VAL A 183 7.76 -10.49 -10.38
CA VAL A 183 7.99 -10.51 -11.83
C VAL A 183 9.47 -10.33 -12.09
N MET A 184 10.14 -11.34 -12.64
CA MET A 184 11.55 -11.27 -13.00
C MET A 184 11.68 -10.73 -14.43
N LEU A 185 12.51 -9.70 -14.61
CA LEU A 185 12.90 -9.16 -15.91
C LEU A 185 14.37 -9.50 -16.17
N TYR A 186 14.61 -10.14 -17.31
CA TYR A 186 15.94 -10.45 -17.78
C TYR A 186 16.26 -9.58 -18.99
N ALA A 187 17.28 -8.74 -18.87
CA ALA A 187 17.83 -8.04 -20.02
C ALA A 187 18.64 -9.04 -20.87
N HIS A 188 18.21 -9.30 -22.09
CA HIS A 188 18.99 -10.09 -23.05
C HIS A 188 19.41 -9.20 -24.22
N SER A 189 20.64 -9.43 -24.69
CA SER A 189 21.28 -8.71 -25.79
C SER A 189 20.60 -8.90 -27.15
N TYR A 190 19.67 -9.85 -27.27
CA TYR A 190 19.01 -10.23 -28.53
C TYR A 190 17.48 -10.25 -28.50
N GLY A 191 16.84 -9.72 -27.44
CA GLY A 191 15.37 -9.62 -27.36
C GLY A 191 14.80 -9.61 -25.94
N TRP A 192 13.47 -9.66 -25.85
CA TRP A 192 12.71 -9.72 -24.59
C TRP A 192 12.35 -11.17 -24.27
N PRO A 193 13.02 -11.82 -23.30
CA PRO A 193 12.65 -13.17 -22.91
C PRO A 193 11.25 -13.18 -22.27
N PRO A 194 10.59 -14.35 -22.24
CA PRO A 194 9.38 -14.53 -21.45
C PRO A 194 9.58 -14.07 -20.00
N LEU A 195 8.51 -13.52 -19.42
CA LEU A 195 8.49 -13.13 -18.02
C LEU A 195 8.43 -14.38 -17.14
N GLU A 196 9.33 -14.50 -16.17
CA GLU A 196 9.13 -15.43 -15.06
C GLU A 196 8.32 -14.72 -13.98
N VAL A 197 7.15 -15.27 -13.67
CA VAL A 197 6.21 -14.73 -12.69
C VAL A 197 6.05 -15.74 -11.57
N GLN A 198 6.21 -15.29 -10.33
CA GLN A 198 6.01 -16.09 -9.13
C GLN A 198 4.89 -15.47 -8.32
N VAL A 199 3.89 -16.27 -7.97
CA VAL A 199 2.71 -15.82 -7.22
C VAL A 199 2.62 -16.61 -5.93
N TYR A 200 2.83 -15.93 -4.82
CA TYR A 200 2.57 -16.47 -3.49
C TYR A 200 1.10 -16.33 -3.14
N THR A 201 0.51 -17.37 -2.55
CA THR A 201 -0.86 -17.34 -2.01
C THR A 201 -0.82 -17.67 -0.52
N LEU A 202 -1.34 -16.76 0.31
CA LEU A 202 -1.19 -16.80 1.77
C LEU A 202 -1.82 -18.05 2.40
N SER A 203 -3.05 -18.41 2.03
CA SER A 203 -3.76 -19.58 2.57
C SER A 203 -3.02 -20.90 2.32
N THR A 204 -2.36 -21.03 1.18
CA THR A 204 -1.57 -22.23 0.82
C THR A 204 -0.13 -22.18 1.32
N ASN A 205 0.32 -21.02 1.80
CA ASN A 205 1.70 -20.71 2.14
C ASN A 205 2.70 -21.21 1.08
N SER A 206 2.40 -21.01 -0.20
CA SER A 206 3.18 -21.56 -1.30
C SER A 206 3.32 -20.60 -2.48
N TRP A 207 4.41 -20.76 -3.23
CA TRP A 207 4.68 -20.04 -4.47
C TRP A 207 4.31 -20.89 -5.69
N LYS A 208 3.53 -20.30 -6.60
CA LYS A 208 3.27 -20.84 -7.93
C LYS A 208 4.17 -20.11 -8.93
N ARG A 209 4.90 -20.86 -9.75
CA ARG A 209 5.72 -20.30 -10.85
C ARG A 209 4.99 -20.40 -12.17
N MET A 210 5.15 -19.38 -13.01
CA MET A 210 4.57 -19.30 -14.35
C MET A 210 5.54 -18.59 -15.30
N THR A 211 5.47 -18.95 -16.57
CA THR A 211 6.18 -18.26 -17.64
C THR A 211 5.14 -17.63 -18.57
N MET A 212 5.30 -16.35 -18.86
CA MET A 212 4.36 -15.58 -19.69
C MET A 212 5.09 -14.91 -20.84
N ALA A 213 4.43 -14.77 -21.98
CA ALA A 213 4.96 -13.97 -23.08
C ALA A 213 5.21 -12.54 -22.57
N ASN A 214 6.39 -11.96 -22.88
CA ASN A 214 6.64 -10.55 -22.65
C ASN A 214 6.17 -9.76 -23.88
N PRO A 215 5.13 -8.94 -23.77
CA PRO A 215 4.62 -8.14 -24.90
C PRO A 215 5.47 -6.89 -25.20
N GLY A 216 6.69 -6.80 -24.65
CA GLY A 216 7.68 -5.78 -24.99
C GLY A 216 7.68 -4.57 -24.07
N TRP A 217 7.28 -4.76 -22.81
CA TRP A 217 7.34 -3.73 -21.78
C TRP A 217 8.60 -3.90 -20.93
N GLY A 218 9.25 -2.79 -20.62
CA GLY A 218 10.12 -2.68 -19.46
C GLY A 218 9.32 -2.07 -18.32
N LEU A 219 9.32 -2.70 -17.16
CA LEU A 219 8.82 -2.05 -15.95
C LEU A 219 9.93 -1.11 -15.43
N SER A 220 9.57 0.10 -15.03
CA SER A 220 10.56 1.06 -14.52
C SER A 220 10.88 0.75 -13.04
N PRO A 221 12.14 0.43 -12.68
CA PRO A 221 12.55 0.16 -11.29
C PRO A 221 12.43 1.38 -10.36
N SER A 222 12.26 2.58 -10.92
CA SER A 222 12.52 3.85 -10.23
C SER A 222 11.55 4.20 -9.11
N LEU A 223 10.42 3.52 -8.92
CA LEU A 223 9.49 3.86 -7.83
C LEU A 223 8.68 2.63 -7.43
N GLY A 224 8.95 2.06 -6.26
CA GLY A 224 8.09 1.09 -5.58
C GLY A 224 6.74 1.69 -5.15
N ARG A 225 6.00 2.28 -6.09
CA ARG A 225 4.73 2.97 -5.90
C ARG A 225 3.69 2.23 -6.71
N ASN A 226 3.28 1.10 -6.16
CA ASN A 226 2.29 0.24 -6.77
C ASN A 226 0.91 0.65 -6.27
N GLY A 227 -0.04 0.84 -7.19
CA GLY A 227 -1.44 1.02 -6.84
C GLY A 227 -2.10 -0.34 -6.69
N VAL A 228 -2.81 -0.58 -5.59
CA VAL A 228 -3.62 -1.80 -5.41
C VAL A 228 -5.07 -1.37 -5.38
N THR A 229 -5.85 -1.83 -6.36
CA THR A 229 -7.28 -1.53 -6.44
C THR A 229 -7.93 -2.55 -7.35
N ASN A 230 -9.25 -2.77 -7.23
CA ASN A 230 -10.01 -3.70 -8.07
C ASN A 230 -9.39 -5.12 -8.20
N GLY A 231 -8.80 -5.64 -7.12
CA GLY A 231 -8.20 -6.98 -7.14
C GLY A 231 -6.97 -7.12 -8.04
N ALA A 232 -6.30 -6.00 -8.34
CA ALA A 232 -5.07 -5.98 -9.13
C ALA A 232 -4.02 -5.04 -8.51
N CYS A 233 -2.75 -5.38 -8.71
CA CYS A 233 -1.63 -4.46 -8.48
C CYS A 233 -1.20 -3.83 -9.81
N HIS A 234 -0.80 -2.56 -9.74
CA HIS A 234 -0.56 -1.72 -10.90
C HIS A 234 0.83 -1.09 -10.82
N TRP A 235 1.56 -1.12 -11.93
CA TRP A 235 2.86 -0.50 -12.11
C TRP A 235 2.84 0.42 -13.33
N LEU A 236 3.79 1.35 -13.39
CA LEU A 236 4.09 2.07 -14.61
C LEU A 236 5.03 1.22 -15.48
N GLY A 237 4.60 0.94 -16.70
CA GLY A 237 5.37 0.26 -17.73
C GLY A 237 5.78 1.21 -18.84
N LEU A 238 7.01 1.04 -19.33
CA LEU A 238 7.53 1.73 -20.50
C LEU A 238 7.65 0.73 -21.66
N GLN A 239 6.99 1.01 -22.77
CA GLN A 239 7.16 0.25 -23.99
C GLN A 239 8.45 0.70 -24.69
N ILE A 240 9.39 -0.22 -24.85
CA ILE A 240 10.75 0.11 -25.28
C ILE A 240 10.88 0.10 -26.82
N ASN A 241 9.96 -0.58 -27.51
CA ASN A 241 10.14 -0.94 -28.93
C ASN A 241 9.58 0.08 -29.94
N SER A 242 8.73 1.04 -29.55
CA SER A 242 7.96 1.81 -30.55
C SER A 242 7.78 3.33 -30.33
N SER A 243 7.98 3.89 -29.14
CA SER A 243 7.92 5.36 -28.94
C SER A 243 8.19 5.82 -27.50
N LYS A 244 8.79 4.98 -26.63
CA LYS A 244 8.82 5.22 -25.17
C LYS A 244 7.41 5.51 -24.62
N ARG A 245 6.42 4.75 -25.09
CA ARG A 245 5.02 4.85 -24.64
C ARG A 245 4.93 4.41 -23.18
N MET A 246 4.32 5.25 -22.36
CA MET A 246 3.99 4.93 -20.96
C MET A 246 2.59 4.32 -20.88
N SER A 247 2.48 3.17 -20.21
CA SER A 247 1.22 2.50 -19.90
C SER A 247 1.18 2.05 -18.44
N ILE A 248 -0.01 1.73 -17.96
CA ILE A 248 -0.20 1.11 -16.65
C ILE A 248 -0.27 -0.39 -16.88
N ILE A 249 0.64 -1.15 -16.27
CA ILE A 249 0.62 -2.60 -16.29
C ILE A 249 -0.08 -3.06 -15.02
N ALA A 250 -1.18 -3.79 -15.17
CA ALA A 250 -1.91 -4.39 -14.06
C ALA A 250 -1.66 -5.90 -14.04
N PHE A 251 -1.46 -6.48 -12.86
CA PHE A 251 -1.57 -7.93 -12.67
C PHE A 251 -2.83 -8.22 -11.87
N LYS A 252 -3.77 -8.92 -12.49
CA LYS A 252 -5.01 -9.33 -11.86
C LYS A 252 -4.80 -10.58 -11.02
N PHE A 253 -5.14 -10.50 -9.73
CA PHE A 253 -4.86 -11.60 -8.79
C PHE A 253 -5.76 -12.83 -8.98
N ASP A 254 -6.96 -12.64 -9.52
CA ASP A 254 -7.99 -13.67 -9.67
C ASP A 254 -7.77 -14.57 -10.89
N GLU A 255 -7.37 -13.96 -11.99
CA GLU A 255 -7.10 -14.59 -13.28
C GLU A 255 -5.60 -14.89 -13.46
N GLU A 256 -4.74 -14.24 -12.66
CA GLU A 256 -3.28 -14.33 -12.73
C GLU A 256 -2.73 -13.94 -14.11
N VAL A 257 -3.31 -12.90 -14.70
CA VAL A 257 -2.93 -12.36 -16.02
C VAL A 257 -2.49 -10.91 -15.93
N PHE A 258 -1.66 -10.49 -16.89
CA PHE A 258 -1.34 -9.09 -17.09
C PHE A 258 -2.37 -8.41 -17.99
N LEU A 259 -2.67 -7.16 -17.67
CA LEU A 259 -3.44 -6.25 -18.51
C LEU A 259 -2.66 -4.97 -18.71
N GLU A 260 -2.68 -4.46 -19.93
CA GLU A 260 -2.16 -3.14 -20.26
C GLU A 260 -3.30 -2.13 -20.29
N ILE A 261 -3.16 -1.07 -19.52
CA ILE A 261 -4.13 0.01 -19.41
C ILE A 261 -3.50 1.30 -19.91
N ASN A 262 -4.20 1.99 -20.82
CA ASN A 262 -3.74 3.26 -21.36
C ASN A 262 -3.83 4.37 -20.31
N THR A 263 -2.89 5.31 -20.36
CA THR A 263 -2.89 6.52 -19.51
C THR A 263 -3.91 7.55 -20.02
N PRO A 264 -4.43 8.45 -19.15
CA PRO A 264 -5.51 9.41 -19.45
C PRO A 264 -5.29 10.36 -20.62
N ASN A 265 -4.04 10.54 -21.06
CA ASN A 265 -3.67 11.44 -22.14
C ASN A 265 -2.37 10.98 -22.76
N HIS A 266 -2.48 9.91 -23.54
CA HIS A 266 -1.36 9.18 -24.12
C HIS A 266 -0.31 10.07 -24.80
N HIS A 267 -0.70 11.20 -25.43
CA HIS A 267 0.22 12.14 -26.08
C HIS A 267 1.10 12.95 -25.11
N ILE A 268 0.58 13.28 -23.92
CA ILE A 268 1.28 14.09 -22.91
C ILE A 268 2.44 13.28 -22.30
N PHE A 269 2.23 11.97 -22.15
CA PHE A 269 3.20 11.04 -21.56
C PHE A 269 4.20 10.43 -22.57
N GLN A 270 4.12 10.79 -23.86
CA GLN A 270 5.04 10.33 -24.91
C GLN A 270 6.18 11.33 -25.22
N TYR A 271 5.92 12.63 -25.12
CA TYR A 271 6.74 13.63 -25.83
C TYR A 271 7.56 14.61 -24.96
N ARG A 272 7.42 14.60 -23.63
CA ARG A 272 8.19 15.54 -22.81
C ARG A 272 9.48 14.90 -22.31
N SER A 273 10.60 15.40 -22.84
CA SER A 273 11.97 15.12 -22.41
C SER A 273 12.27 15.46 -20.93
N SER A 274 11.32 16.08 -20.22
CA SER A 274 11.46 16.50 -18.82
C SER A 274 10.61 15.72 -17.80
N PHE A 275 9.73 14.79 -18.21
CA PHE A 275 9.04 13.94 -17.25
C PHE A 275 9.94 12.79 -16.82
N THR A 276 10.41 12.85 -15.58
CA THR A 276 10.97 11.67 -14.92
C THR A 276 9.81 10.82 -14.42
N VAL A 277 9.94 9.49 -14.46
CA VAL A 277 8.93 8.54 -13.96
C VAL A 277 8.53 8.88 -12.50
N SER A 278 9.41 9.54 -11.74
CA SER A 278 9.20 10.09 -10.39
C SER A 278 7.98 10.99 -10.22
N ASP A 279 7.44 11.53 -11.32
CA ASP A 279 6.40 12.56 -11.31
C ASP A 279 4.99 11.99 -11.57
N ILE A 280 4.88 10.66 -11.69
CA ILE A 280 3.62 9.94 -11.87
C ILE A 280 3.41 8.97 -10.70
N PHE A 281 2.22 9.00 -10.12
CA PHE A 281 1.83 8.16 -8.99
C PHE A 281 0.52 7.44 -9.28
N ILE A 282 0.49 6.12 -9.09
CA ILE A 282 -0.72 5.32 -9.18
C ILE A 282 -1.23 5.07 -7.77
N THR A 283 -2.50 5.35 -7.53
CA THR A 283 -3.16 5.17 -6.23
C THR A 283 -4.61 4.79 -6.39
N GLU A 284 -5.26 4.42 -5.29
CA GLU A 284 -6.72 4.36 -5.22
C GLU A 284 -7.28 5.75 -4.90
N TYR A 285 -8.42 6.10 -5.49
CA TYR A 285 -9.27 7.22 -5.09
C TYR A 285 -10.72 6.75 -5.04
N ARG A 286 -11.34 6.70 -3.86
CA ARG A 286 -12.72 6.23 -3.65
C ARG A 286 -13.03 4.90 -4.37
N SER A 287 -12.13 3.91 -4.26
CA SER A 287 -12.25 2.62 -4.94
C SER A 287 -12.16 2.65 -6.47
N PHE A 288 -11.71 3.76 -7.04
CA PHE A 288 -11.31 3.86 -8.44
C PHE A 288 -9.79 3.90 -8.58
N LEU A 289 -9.30 3.42 -9.73
CA LEU A 289 -7.91 3.61 -10.12
C LEU A 289 -7.66 5.09 -10.40
N SER A 290 -6.63 5.64 -9.76
CA SER A 290 -6.23 7.02 -9.88
C SER A 290 -4.78 7.14 -10.33
N LEU A 291 -4.54 8.12 -11.20
CA LEU A 291 -3.22 8.50 -11.67
C LEU A 291 -3.02 9.97 -11.36
N ILE A 292 -1.98 10.27 -10.60
CA ILE A 292 -1.54 11.62 -10.31
C ILE A 292 -0.31 11.90 -11.14
N SER A 293 -0.31 13.00 -11.88
CA SER A 293 0.83 13.45 -12.66
C SER A 293 1.07 14.93 -12.44
N LYS A 294 2.26 15.42 -12.78
CA LYS A 294 2.47 16.86 -12.89
C LYS A 294 1.51 17.48 -13.92
N GLY A 295 1.07 18.71 -13.66
CA GLY A 295 0.13 19.43 -14.52
C GLY A 295 0.63 19.57 -15.95
N ALA A 296 -0.23 19.23 -16.91
CA ALA A 296 0.19 19.13 -18.30
C ALA A 296 0.31 20.48 -19.02
N ASP A 297 -0.41 21.50 -18.58
CA ASP A 297 -0.45 22.84 -19.18
C ASP A 297 0.50 23.84 -18.51
N GLY A 298 1.17 23.42 -17.43
CA GLY A 298 2.04 24.28 -16.62
C GLY A 298 1.27 25.19 -15.65
N ASN A 299 -0.06 25.23 -15.71
CA ASN A 299 -0.89 26.03 -14.83
C ASN A 299 -1.14 25.30 -13.51
N SER A 300 -1.38 23.98 -13.55
CA SER A 300 -1.48 23.15 -12.36
C SER A 300 -0.12 22.56 -11.94
N ALA A 301 0.10 22.43 -10.64
CA ALA A 301 1.21 21.64 -10.09
C ALA A 301 0.99 20.14 -10.33
N PHE A 302 -0.22 19.66 -10.08
CA PHE A 302 -0.59 18.26 -10.27
C PHE A 302 -1.98 18.13 -10.90
N ASP A 303 -2.15 17.15 -11.77
CA ASP A 303 -3.45 16.70 -12.24
C ASP A 303 -3.78 15.34 -11.60
N ILE A 304 -4.98 15.18 -11.05
CA ILE A 304 -5.50 13.90 -10.56
C ILE A 304 -6.51 13.38 -11.56
N TRP A 305 -6.22 12.22 -12.13
CA TRP A 305 -7.08 11.51 -13.07
C TRP A 305 -7.69 10.30 -12.39
N VAL A 306 -8.98 10.05 -12.65
CA VAL A 306 -9.72 8.91 -12.08
C VAL A 306 -10.38 8.13 -13.22
N MET A 307 -10.14 6.83 -13.26
CA MET A 307 -10.76 5.91 -14.21
C MET A 307 -12.13 5.49 -13.67
N LYS A 308 -13.21 5.98 -14.29
CA LYS A 308 -14.59 5.71 -13.83
C LYS A 308 -15.05 4.29 -14.14
N GLU A 309 -14.51 3.67 -15.18
CA GLU A 309 -14.77 2.29 -15.56
C GLU A 309 -13.45 1.54 -15.72
N TYR A 310 -13.23 0.55 -14.85
CA TYR A 310 -11.94 -0.13 -14.78
C TYR A 310 -11.57 -0.81 -16.11
N GLY A 311 -10.37 -0.54 -16.61
CA GLY A 311 -9.86 -1.05 -17.87
C GLY A 311 -10.36 -0.32 -19.12
N VAL A 312 -11.30 0.62 -19.00
CA VAL A 312 -11.84 1.39 -20.13
C VAL A 312 -11.07 2.70 -20.25
N ALA A 313 -10.19 2.81 -21.25
CA ALA A 313 -9.32 3.97 -21.44
C ALA A 313 -10.09 5.29 -21.58
N ASP A 314 -11.24 5.30 -22.24
CA ASP A 314 -12.03 6.51 -22.46
C ASP A 314 -12.79 6.96 -21.19
N SER A 315 -12.75 6.18 -20.11
CA SER A 315 -13.40 6.51 -18.84
C SER A 315 -12.52 7.35 -17.89
N TRP A 316 -11.30 7.69 -18.31
CA TRP A 316 -10.44 8.59 -17.56
C TRP A 316 -11.03 9.99 -17.52
N VAL A 317 -11.25 10.51 -16.31
CA VAL A 317 -11.73 11.87 -16.08
C VAL A 317 -10.70 12.62 -15.25
N LYS A 318 -10.32 13.84 -15.67
CA LYS A 318 -9.55 14.74 -14.81
C LYS A 318 -10.44 15.17 -13.66
N GLN A 319 -10.19 14.64 -12.47
CA GLN A 319 -11.00 14.90 -11.30
C GLN A 319 -10.59 16.22 -10.62
N PHE A 320 -9.29 16.52 -10.58
CA PHE A 320 -8.75 17.75 -9.99
C PHE A 320 -7.56 18.27 -10.80
N ALA A 321 -7.43 19.59 -10.85
CA ALA A 321 -6.23 20.31 -11.26
C ALA A 321 -5.76 21.13 -10.05
N ILE A 322 -4.62 20.76 -9.49
CA ILE A 322 -4.14 21.27 -8.21
C ILE A 322 -3.14 22.38 -8.47
N GLU A 323 -3.45 23.56 -7.94
CA GLU A 323 -2.57 24.71 -7.95
C GLU A 323 -1.90 24.80 -6.58
N VAL A 324 -0.57 24.80 -6.54
CA VAL A 324 0.18 24.96 -5.29
C VAL A 324 1.03 26.23 -5.42
N PRO A 325 1.05 27.12 -4.41
CA PRO A 325 1.82 28.37 -4.45
C PRO A 325 3.35 28.18 -4.39
N VAL A 326 3.84 26.93 -4.49
CA VAL A 326 5.25 26.54 -4.40
C VAL A 326 5.73 26.07 -5.79
N PRO A 327 6.99 26.31 -6.19
CA PRO A 327 7.47 25.88 -7.50
C PRO A 327 7.32 24.37 -7.74
N GLN A 328 6.54 24.01 -8.76
CA GLN A 328 6.04 22.65 -9.04
C GLN A 328 7.13 21.57 -9.17
N HIS A 329 8.33 21.93 -9.63
CA HIS A 329 9.44 20.98 -9.80
C HIS A 329 10.05 20.47 -8.48
N LYS A 330 9.63 21.04 -7.35
CA LYS A 330 10.15 20.74 -6.02
C LYS A 330 9.22 19.83 -5.21
N LEU A 331 7.99 19.60 -5.67
CA LEU A 331 6.98 18.85 -4.91
C LEU A 331 6.86 17.40 -5.39
N GLN A 332 6.54 16.50 -4.46
CA GLN A 332 6.19 15.11 -4.74
C GLN A 332 4.95 14.73 -3.94
N VAL A 333 3.96 14.15 -4.62
CA VAL A 333 2.81 13.57 -3.94
C VAL A 333 3.23 12.28 -3.26
N MET A 334 2.98 12.17 -1.96
CA MET A 334 3.32 11.00 -1.15
C MET A 334 2.10 10.11 -0.96
N VAL A 335 0.95 10.69 -0.63
CA VAL A 335 -0.31 9.96 -0.45
C VAL A 335 -1.49 10.84 -0.88
N ASN A 336 -2.53 10.20 -1.41
CA ASN A 336 -3.86 10.80 -1.64
C ASN A 336 -4.85 10.25 -0.62
N PHE A 337 -5.59 11.12 0.05
CA PHE A 337 -6.45 10.80 1.18
C PHE A 337 -7.84 11.40 0.99
N ASP A 338 -8.87 10.61 1.31
CA ASP A 338 -10.26 11.07 1.34
C ASP A 338 -10.91 10.58 2.65
N ASN A 339 -11.29 11.50 3.52
CA ASN A 339 -11.93 11.21 4.80
C ASN A 339 -13.14 12.11 5.00
N ASN A 340 -14.33 11.51 5.00
CA ASN A 340 -15.59 12.15 5.39
C ASN A 340 -15.82 13.55 4.81
N GLY A 341 -15.33 13.79 3.58
CA GLY A 341 -15.49 15.06 2.87
C GLY A 341 -14.24 15.93 2.82
N ALA A 342 -13.20 15.70 3.62
CA ALA A 342 -11.88 16.31 3.41
C ALA A 342 -11.09 15.48 2.39
N GLN A 343 -10.51 16.15 1.40
CA GLN A 343 -9.67 15.52 0.38
C GLN A 343 -8.28 16.09 0.50
N LEU A 344 -7.37 15.30 1.05
CA LEU A 344 -6.04 15.77 1.42
C LEU A 344 -4.98 15.10 0.57
N LEU A 345 -3.96 15.85 0.17
CA LEU A 345 -2.71 15.32 -0.34
C LEU A 345 -1.60 15.52 0.68
N LEU A 346 -0.83 14.47 0.91
CA LEU A 346 0.45 14.60 1.60
C LEU A 346 1.51 14.93 0.56
N LEU A 347 2.07 16.14 0.65
CA LEU A 347 3.08 16.63 -0.28
C LEU A 347 4.44 16.69 0.41
N LEU A 348 5.49 16.25 -0.29
CA LEU A 348 6.89 16.41 0.07
C LEU A 348 7.49 17.54 -0.74
N ASP A 349 8.00 18.57 -0.07
CA ASP A 349 8.93 19.51 -0.68
C ASP A 349 10.35 18.92 -0.63
N LYS A 350 10.89 18.56 -1.80
CA LYS A 350 12.20 17.94 -1.96
C LYS A 350 13.35 18.85 -1.53
N ASN A 351 13.16 20.18 -1.53
CA ASN A 351 14.20 21.13 -1.15
C ASN A 351 14.30 21.28 0.37
N THR A 352 13.17 21.56 1.01
CA THR A 352 13.11 21.72 2.47
C THR A 352 13.07 20.38 3.19
N ARG A 353 12.76 19.29 2.47
CA ARG A 353 12.50 17.94 2.99
C ARG A 353 11.36 17.91 4.00
N ARG A 354 10.36 18.79 3.81
CA ARG A 354 9.20 18.91 4.71
C ARG A 354 7.98 18.25 4.09
N LEU A 355 7.15 17.64 4.94
CA LEU A 355 5.81 17.18 4.56
C LEU A 355 4.76 18.19 5.02
N PHE A 356 3.76 18.40 4.18
CA PHE A 356 2.60 19.20 4.51
C PHE A 356 1.34 18.61 3.90
N TRP A 357 0.22 18.84 4.58
CA TRP A 357 -1.11 18.49 4.08
C TRP A 357 -1.67 19.62 3.23
N TYR A 358 -2.22 19.25 2.09
CA TYR A 358 -2.92 20.17 1.19
C TYR A 358 -4.36 19.71 1.01
N ASP A 359 -5.32 20.53 1.40
CA ASP A 359 -6.74 20.27 1.18
C ASP A 359 -7.13 20.72 -0.23
N ILE A 360 -7.54 19.73 -1.04
CA ILE A 360 -7.91 19.89 -2.44
C ILE A 360 -9.17 20.74 -2.60
N LYS A 361 -10.10 20.70 -1.64
CA LYS A 361 -11.38 21.43 -1.71
C LYS A 361 -11.23 22.88 -1.31
N THR A 362 -10.46 23.16 -0.26
CA THR A 362 -10.24 24.53 0.21
C THR A 362 -9.11 25.23 -0.52
N ASN A 363 -8.26 24.48 -1.25
CA ASN A 363 -7.05 24.99 -1.88
C ASN A 363 -6.09 25.64 -0.86
N GLN A 364 -6.01 25.05 0.34
CA GLN A 364 -5.18 25.54 1.44
C GLN A 364 -4.22 24.48 1.95
N ILE A 365 -3.06 24.94 2.42
CA ILE A 365 -2.13 24.12 3.19
C ILE A 365 -2.68 24.12 4.63
N GLU A 366 -3.04 22.93 5.13
CA GLU A 366 -3.63 22.82 6.47
C GLU A 366 -2.56 22.82 7.57
N GLU A 367 -1.41 22.20 7.33
CA GLU A 367 -0.35 22.09 8.34
C GLU A 367 1.02 21.83 7.69
N GLU A 368 2.04 22.57 8.12
CA GLU A 368 3.45 22.30 7.81
C GLU A 368 4.05 21.56 9.01
N HIS A 369 4.43 20.30 8.84
CA HIS A 369 5.00 19.52 9.94
C HIS A 369 6.52 19.62 9.94
N GLU A 370 7.07 20.35 10.91
CA GLU A 370 8.53 20.43 11.16
C GLU A 370 9.14 19.07 11.61
N LEU A 371 8.30 18.13 12.05
CA LEU A 371 8.71 16.85 12.65
C LEU A 371 9.38 15.85 11.69
N LEU A 372 9.48 16.21 10.41
CA LEU A 372 9.99 15.34 9.35
C LEU A 372 11.20 15.95 8.65
N ASN A 373 12.04 16.67 9.39
CA ASN A 373 13.35 17.03 8.89
C ASN A 373 14.11 15.76 8.46
N PHE A 374 14.81 15.84 7.33
CA PHE A 374 15.71 14.82 6.79
C PHE A 374 15.12 13.71 5.90
N LEU A 375 13.94 13.89 5.31
CA LEU A 375 13.46 12.92 4.31
C LEU A 375 14.33 12.92 3.05
N TYR A 376 14.91 11.77 2.69
CA TYR A 376 15.60 11.63 1.41
C TYR A 376 14.58 11.43 0.27
N PRO A 377 14.90 11.82 -0.99
CA PRO A 377 13.97 11.67 -2.13
C PRO A 377 13.47 10.24 -2.38
N ASP A 378 14.19 9.22 -1.87
CA ASP A 378 13.85 7.81 -2.02
C ASP A 378 12.85 7.30 -0.97
N GLU A 379 12.45 8.12 -0.01
CA GLU A 379 11.56 7.71 1.07
C GLU A 379 10.18 7.28 0.60
N GLN A 380 9.66 6.27 1.29
CA GLN A 380 8.36 5.67 0.99
C GLN A 380 7.40 6.03 2.11
N VAL A 381 6.28 6.63 1.72
CA VAL A 381 5.12 6.78 2.57
C VAL A 381 4.00 5.97 1.95
N ILE A 382 3.31 5.18 2.78
CA ILE A 382 2.10 4.49 2.36
C ILE A 382 0.98 4.74 3.37
N GLY A 383 -0.24 4.93 2.86
CA GLY A 383 -1.45 4.88 3.67
C GLY A 383 -1.81 3.43 3.96
N CYS A 384 -2.13 3.15 5.22
CA CYS A 384 -2.59 1.86 5.72
C CYS A 384 -3.79 2.12 6.62
N MET A 385 -4.80 1.27 6.60
CA MET A 385 -5.89 1.35 7.58
C MET A 385 -5.57 0.49 8.81
N GLU A 386 -6.21 0.79 9.95
CA GLU A 386 -6.17 -0.15 11.06
C GLU A 386 -6.90 -1.46 10.71
N SER A 387 -6.34 -2.60 11.14
CA SER A 387 -6.91 -3.91 10.80
C SER A 387 -6.71 -4.98 11.86
N LEU A 388 -7.72 -5.85 11.98
CA LEU A 388 -7.72 -7.04 12.82
C LEU A 388 -7.28 -8.31 12.09
N VAL A 389 -6.94 -8.23 10.80
CA VAL A 389 -6.54 -9.39 9.99
C VAL A 389 -5.35 -10.10 10.64
N SER A 390 -5.51 -11.39 10.90
CA SER A 390 -4.46 -12.28 11.43
C SER A 390 -3.70 -12.96 10.31
N LEU A 391 -2.40 -13.14 10.50
CA LEU A 391 -1.52 -13.90 9.60
C LEU A 391 -1.25 -15.30 10.17
N PRO A 392 -1.20 -16.35 9.32
CA PRO A 392 -0.82 -17.69 9.77
C PRO A 392 0.62 -17.73 10.32
N GLY A 393 0.84 -18.37 11.47
CA GLY A 393 2.19 -18.55 12.02
C GLY A 393 2.90 -17.24 12.43
N GLU A 394 2.16 -16.16 12.62
CA GLU A 394 2.71 -14.84 12.89
C GLU A 394 3.42 -14.72 14.25
N ILE A 395 4.52 -13.99 14.26
CA ILE A 395 5.27 -13.65 15.47
C ILE A 395 5.02 -12.19 15.86
N SER A 396 5.20 -11.88 17.15
CA SER A 396 5.16 -10.50 17.61
C SER A 396 6.41 -9.75 17.16
N THR A 397 6.25 -8.54 16.66
CA THR A 397 7.37 -7.67 16.31
C THR A 397 8.05 -7.18 17.58
N VAL A 398 9.39 -7.22 17.62
CA VAL A 398 10.17 -6.58 18.68
C VAL A 398 10.15 -5.07 18.41
N ILE A 399 9.60 -4.29 19.32
CA ILE A 399 9.54 -2.82 19.27
C ILE A 399 10.46 -2.27 20.34
#